data_AF-A0A844T0Y9-F1
#
_entry.id   AF-A0A844T0Y9-F1
#
_cell.length_a   1.000
_cell.length_b   1.000
_cell.length_c   1.000
_cell.angle_alpha   90.00
_cell.angle_beta   90.00
_cell.angle_gamma   90.00
#
_symmetry.space_group_name_H-M   'P 1'
#
loop_
_entity.id
_entity.type
_entity.pdbx_description
1 polymer ?
#
loop_
_entity_poly.entity_id
_entity_poly.type
_entity_poly.pdbx_seq_one_letter_code
_entity_poly.pdbx_strand_id
1 'polypeptide(L)'
;MLWRVQAPRGPANAAGVSLEILPGPTVNIGGKVSFGVTARRPGYLMLVDVDAEGRMSQIFPTAELLAQSVGPDMNLVKPGVQFIVPTPAAQQRGFEYVVAPPAGSAVIVAILSERRVQLLDLPDIQRKLQGPADTLSYLSDWTSQLRIPDSGGGRLLPNNWSFDIKSYSIK
;
A
#
# COMPACT_ATOMS: atom_id res chain seq x y z
N MET A 1 38.42 -3.56 -16.40
CA MET A 1 36.96 -3.64 -16.59
C MET A 1 36.34 -3.57 -15.19
N LEU A 2 35.88 -2.40 -14.75
CA LEU A 2 35.37 -2.20 -13.39
C LEU A 2 33.86 -2.47 -13.40
N TRP A 3 33.43 -3.61 -12.86
CA TRP A 3 32.03 -3.86 -12.57
C TRP A 3 31.57 -2.86 -11.50
N ARG A 4 30.69 -1.93 -11.89
CA ARG A 4 29.88 -1.20 -10.90
C ARG A 4 28.90 -2.19 -10.31
N VAL A 5 29.17 -2.67 -9.10
CA VAL A 5 28.14 -3.26 -8.25
C VAL A 5 27.09 -2.17 -8.05
N GLN A 6 25.92 -2.37 -8.65
CA GLN A 6 24.77 -1.50 -8.44
C GLN A 6 24.39 -1.64 -6.96
N ALA A 7 24.55 -0.57 -6.18
CA ALA A 7 23.99 -0.53 -4.83
C ALA A 7 22.49 -0.82 -4.91
N PRO A 8 21.91 -1.57 -3.97
CA PRO A 8 20.47 -1.77 -3.92
C PRO A 8 19.83 -0.38 -3.93
N ARG A 9 19.02 -0.11 -4.96
CA ARG A 9 18.27 1.15 -5.04
C ARG A 9 17.37 1.15 -3.81
N GLY A 10 17.57 2.12 -2.91
CA GLY A 10 16.58 2.41 -1.90
C GLY A 10 15.21 2.52 -2.58
N PRO A 11 14.14 2.06 -1.94
CA PRO A 11 12.82 2.00 -2.55
C PRO A 11 12.44 3.38 -3.07
N ALA A 12 11.86 3.41 -4.27
CA ALA A 12 11.45 4.66 -4.89
C ALA A 12 10.47 5.37 -3.95
N ASN A 13 10.81 6.57 -3.48
CA ASN A 13 9.87 7.42 -2.75
C ASN A 13 9.93 8.86 -3.27
N ALA A 14 9.90 9.00 -4.59
CA ALA A 14 9.98 10.29 -5.27
C ALA A 14 8.78 11.21 -4.94
N ALA A 15 7.65 10.62 -4.54
CA ALA A 15 6.46 11.35 -4.08
C ALA A 15 6.50 11.72 -2.59
N GLY A 16 7.50 11.27 -1.81
CA GLY A 16 7.59 11.54 -0.38
C GLY A 16 6.38 11.01 0.41
N VAL A 17 5.94 9.80 0.07
CA VAL A 17 4.90 9.05 0.80
C VAL A 17 5.37 8.80 2.22
N SER A 18 4.47 9.00 3.18
CA SER A 18 4.67 8.65 4.58
C SER A 18 3.40 7.99 5.13
N LEU A 19 3.58 6.87 5.81
CA LEU A 19 2.54 6.02 6.39
C LEU A 19 2.62 6.05 7.92
N GLU A 20 1.47 6.08 8.56
CA GLU A 20 1.29 5.98 10.01
C GLU A 20 0.19 4.97 10.33
N ILE A 21 0.39 4.19 11.40
CA ILE A 21 -0.60 3.26 11.93
C ILE A 21 -1.17 3.88 13.22
N LEU A 22 -2.49 3.99 13.28
CA LEU A 22 -3.22 4.61 14.38
C LEU A 22 -4.03 3.55 15.14
N PRO A 23 -4.00 3.55 16.50
CA PRO A 23 -3.33 4.53 17.36
C PRO A 23 -1.82 4.30 17.53
N GLY A 24 -1.28 3.21 17.00
CA GLY A 24 0.14 2.91 17.04
C GLY A 24 0.49 1.56 16.41
N PRO A 25 1.78 1.18 16.41
CA PRO A 25 2.27 -0.03 15.76
C PRO A 25 2.03 -1.31 16.59
N THR A 26 1.49 -1.22 17.80
CA THR A 26 1.09 -2.39 18.58
C THR A 26 -0.42 -2.34 18.76
N VAL A 27 -1.09 -3.39 18.30
CA VAL A 27 -2.54 -3.46 18.22
C VAL A 27 -3.01 -4.77 18.85
N ASN A 28 -4.14 -4.75 19.54
CA ASN A 28 -4.69 -5.94 20.17
C ASN A 28 -5.71 -6.59 19.24
N ILE A 29 -5.86 -7.91 19.30
CA ILE A 29 -6.92 -8.64 18.62
C ILE A 29 -8.29 -8.03 18.99
N GLY A 30 -9.14 -7.82 17.98
CA GLY A 30 -10.43 -7.14 18.10
C GLY A 30 -10.34 -5.61 18.15
N GLY A 31 -9.14 -5.04 18.22
CA GLY A 31 -8.90 -3.61 18.17
C GLY A 31 -9.19 -3.03 16.79
N LYS A 32 -9.61 -1.76 16.77
CA LYS A 32 -9.80 -1.00 15.52
C LYS A 32 -8.51 -0.28 15.15
N VAL A 33 -8.17 -0.33 13.87
CA VAL A 33 -6.97 0.34 13.34
C VAL A 33 -7.34 1.30 12.22
N SER A 34 -6.52 2.33 12.06
CA SER A 34 -6.58 3.23 10.91
C SER A 34 -5.18 3.53 10.41
N PHE A 35 -5.09 3.93 9.16
CA PHE A 35 -3.84 4.23 8.48
C PHE A 35 -3.88 5.66 7.98
N GLY A 36 -2.91 6.47 8.42
CA GLY A 36 -2.71 7.82 7.93
C GLY A 36 -1.64 7.84 6.85
N VAL A 37 -1.93 8.41 5.69
CA VAL A 37 -0.96 8.56 4.60
C VAL A 37 -0.84 10.01 4.18
N THR A 38 0.38 10.51 4.04
CA THR A 38 0.66 11.80 3.39
C THR A 38 1.59 11.61 2.19
N ALA A 39 1.55 12.53 1.25
CA ALA A 39 2.47 12.58 0.11
C ALA A 39 2.78 14.02 -0.28
N ARG A 40 3.93 14.25 -0.93
CA ARG A 40 4.33 15.55 -1.50
C ARG A 40 3.87 15.74 -2.95
N ARG A 41 3.45 14.65 -3.62
CA ARG A 41 2.88 14.66 -4.97
C ARG A 41 1.52 13.96 -4.97
N PRO A 42 0.60 14.35 -5.87
CA PRO A 42 -0.67 13.65 -5.99
C PRO A 42 -0.43 12.23 -6.51
N GLY A 43 -1.31 11.30 -6.14
CA GLY A 43 -1.26 9.94 -6.64
C GLY A 43 -2.38 9.06 -6.06
N TYR A 44 -2.50 7.86 -6.59
CA TYR A 44 -3.52 6.89 -6.20
C TYR A 44 -2.92 5.90 -5.21
N LEU A 45 -3.49 5.86 -4.01
CA LEU A 45 -3.00 5.05 -2.90
C LEU A 45 -3.55 3.63 -2.98
N MET A 46 -2.68 2.66 -2.75
CA MET A 46 -3.06 1.34 -2.29
C MET A 46 -2.35 1.03 -0.96
N LEU A 47 -3.03 0.33 -0.06
CA LEU A 47 -2.45 -0.24 1.15
C LEU A 47 -2.45 -1.76 1.02
N VAL A 48 -1.27 -2.34 1.21
CA VAL A 48 -1.07 -3.80 1.18
C VAL A 48 -0.59 -4.25 2.54
N ASP A 49 -1.33 -5.17 3.15
CA ASP A 49 -0.92 -5.91 4.33
C ASP A 49 -0.10 -7.13 3.92
N VAL A 50 0.98 -7.38 4.64
CA VAL A 50 1.79 -8.59 4.50
C VAL A 50 1.91 -9.23 5.86
N ASP A 51 1.26 -10.39 6.00
CA ASP A 51 1.19 -11.11 7.27
C ASP A 51 2.50 -11.84 7.62
N ALA A 52 2.50 -12.50 8.78
CA ALA A 52 3.68 -13.20 9.30
C ALA A 52 4.15 -14.35 8.40
N GLU A 53 3.26 -14.89 7.57
CA GLU A 53 3.54 -15.93 6.59
C GLU A 53 4.01 -15.37 5.24
N GLY A 54 3.97 -14.05 5.07
CA GLY A 54 4.35 -13.36 3.84
C GLY A 54 3.23 -13.32 2.79
N ARG A 55 1.99 -13.63 3.17
CA ARG A 55 0.83 -13.49 2.29
C ARG A 55 0.47 -12.01 2.18
N MET A 56 0.29 -11.56 0.95
CA MET A 56 -0.02 -10.17 0.63
C MET A 56 -1.51 -10.03 0.38
N SER A 57 -2.12 -9.02 0.98
CA SER A 57 -3.52 -8.67 0.72
C SER A 57 -3.66 -7.17 0.57
N GLN A 58 -4.35 -6.73 -0.50
CA GLN A 58 -4.67 -5.32 -0.64
C GLN A 58 -5.84 -5.00 0.28
N ILE A 59 -5.57 -4.25 1.34
CA ILE A 59 -6.62 -3.84 2.29
C ILE A 59 -7.29 -2.54 1.84
N PHE A 60 -6.65 -1.73 0.99
CA PHE A 60 -7.27 -0.53 0.44
C PHE A 60 -6.77 -0.19 -0.97
N PRO A 61 -7.66 0.24 -1.87
CA PRO A 61 -9.09 -0.05 -1.86
C PRO A 61 -9.35 -1.56 -1.83
N THR A 62 -10.51 -2.00 -1.35
CA THR A 62 -10.97 -3.37 -1.61
C THR A 62 -11.97 -3.38 -2.77
N ALA A 63 -12.23 -4.54 -3.38
CA ALA A 63 -13.23 -4.66 -4.43
C ALA A 63 -14.62 -4.23 -3.93
N GLU A 64 -14.97 -4.54 -2.68
CA GLU A 64 -16.22 -4.18 -2.04
C GLU A 64 -16.35 -2.66 -1.85
N LEU A 65 -15.26 -1.99 -1.45
CA LEU A 65 -15.23 -0.53 -1.34
C LEU A 65 -15.38 0.14 -2.70
N LEU A 66 -14.72 -0.39 -3.73
CA LEU A 66 -14.81 0.14 -5.10
C LEU A 66 -16.22 0.00 -5.67
N ALA A 67 -16.88 -1.13 -5.46
CA ALA A 67 -18.25 -1.37 -5.89
C ALA A 67 -19.26 -0.38 -5.28
N GLN A 68 -18.95 0.20 -4.12
CA GLN A 68 -19.76 1.18 -3.42
C GLN A 68 -19.31 2.64 -3.65
N SER A 69 -18.22 2.84 -4.40
CA SER A 69 -17.67 4.16 -4.64
C SER A 69 -18.44 4.90 -5.74
N VAL A 70 -18.68 6.20 -5.53
CA VAL A 70 -19.48 7.03 -6.45
C VAL A 70 -18.60 7.73 -7.50
N GLY A 71 -17.27 7.62 -7.39
CA GLY A 71 -16.34 8.30 -8.28
C GLY A 71 -15.00 7.59 -8.39
N PRO A 72 -14.27 7.82 -9.48
CA PRO A 72 -13.12 6.99 -9.82
C PRO A 72 -11.87 7.38 -9.00
N ASP A 73 -11.89 8.52 -8.29
CA ASP A 73 -10.77 9.08 -7.52
C ASP A 73 -10.84 8.78 -6.02
N MET A 74 -11.52 7.70 -5.62
CA MET A 74 -11.76 7.38 -4.21
C MET A 74 -10.48 7.14 -3.38
N ASN A 75 -9.36 6.82 -4.05
CA ASN A 75 -8.05 6.61 -3.46
C ASN A 75 -7.01 7.68 -3.88
N LEU A 76 -7.47 8.81 -4.42
CA LEU A 76 -6.59 9.91 -4.79
C LEU A 76 -6.11 10.67 -3.54
N VAL A 77 -4.81 10.60 -3.29
CA VAL A 77 -4.12 11.41 -2.27
C VAL A 77 -3.75 12.75 -2.87
N LYS A 78 -4.04 13.82 -2.12
CA LYS A 78 -3.66 15.19 -2.45
C LYS A 78 -2.38 15.58 -1.71
N PRO A 79 -1.48 16.37 -2.32
CA PRO A 79 -0.24 16.81 -1.66
C PRO A 79 -0.50 17.50 -0.31
N GLY A 80 0.25 17.09 0.71
CA GLY A 80 0.23 17.71 2.05
C GLY A 80 -1.04 17.47 2.87
N VAL A 81 -2.03 16.74 2.35
CA VAL A 81 -3.26 16.39 3.07
C VAL A 81 -3.14 14.97 3.58
N GLN A 82 -3.41 14.77 4.88
CA GLN A 82 -3.45 13.43 5.46
C GLN A 82 -4.69 12.69 4.96
N PHE A 83 -4.45 11.59 4.24
CA PHE A 83 -5.46 10.67 3.77
C PHE A 83 -5.62 9.55 4.82
N ILE A 84 -6.81 9.44 5.41
CA ILE A 84 -7.10 8.44 6.45
C ILE A 84 -7.84 7.25 5.83
N VAL A 85 -7.43 6.04 6.20
CA VAL A 85 -8.09 4.78 5.82
C VAL A 85 -8.46 3.99 7.08
N PRO A 86 -9.72 3.53 7.25
CA PRO A 86 -10.86 3.74 6.35
C PRO A 86 -11.22 5.22 6.22
N THR A 87 -11.68 5.63 5.03
CA THR A 87 -12.07 7.02 4.79
C THR A 87 -13.32 7.37 5.62
N PRO A 88 -13.54 8.65 5.99
CA PRO A 88 -14.74 9.03 6.73
C PRO A 88 -16.05 8.58 6.06
N ALA A 89 -16.11 8.61 4.73
CA ALA A 89 -17.25 8.13 3.96
C ALA A 89 -17.40 6.60 4.02
N ALA A 90 -16.31 5.84 4.14
CA ALA A 90 -16.36 4.40 4.35
C ALA A 90 -16.82 4.07 5.78
N GLN A 91 -16.30 4.80 6.79
CA GLN A 91 -16.70 4.66 8.19
C GLN A 91 -18.19 4.94 8.40
N GLN A 92 -18.74 5.96 7.74
CA GLN A 92 -20.19 6.26 7.78
C GLN A 92 -21.06 5.12 7.22
N ARG A 93 -20.48 4.24 6.39
CA ARG A 93 -21.14 3.03 5.87
C ARG A 93 -20.85 1.78 6.72
N GLY A 94 -20.15 1.93 7.84
CA GLY A 94 -19.80 0.83 8.75
C GLY A 94 -18.50 0.09 8.41
N PHE A 95 -17.68 0.60 7.48
CA PHE A 95 -16.38 -0.02 7.21
C PHE A 95 -15.35 0.34 8.28
N GLU A 96 -14.79 -0.71 8.89
CA GLU A 96 -13.77 -0.63 9.93
C GLU A 96 -12.73 -1.72 9.70
N TYR A 97 -11.45 -1.44 9.97
CA TYR A 97 -10.45 -2.51 10.08
C TYR A 97 -10.37 -2.97 11.52
N VAL A 98 -10.67 -4.26 11.71
CA VAL A 98 -10.58 -4.94 13.00
C VAL A 98 -9.44 -5.94 12.93
N VAL A 99 -8.56 -5.87 13.91
CA VAL A 99 -7.41 -6.78 14.01
C VAL A 99 -7.89 -8.20 14.31
N ALA A 100 -7.45 -9.16 13.51
CA ALA A 100 -7.78 -10.56 13.65
C ALA A 100 -6.53 -11.39 13.97
N PRO A 101 -6.68 -12.60 14.55
CA PRO A 101 -5.57 -13.55 14.70
C PRO A 101 -4.95 -13.94 13.34
N PRO A 102 -3.70 -14.46 13.32
CA PRO A 102 -2.86 -14.79 14.46
C PRO A 102 -2.13 -13.57 15.08
N ALA A 103 -1.76 -13.70 16.35
CA ALA A 103 -0.80 -12.77 16.96
C ALA A 103 0.58 -12.93 16.29
N GLY A 104 1.31 -11.84 16.16
CA GLY A 104 2.59 -11.86 15.45
C GLY A 104 3.00 -10.50 14.92
N SER A 105 4.06 -10.49 14.12
CA SER A 105 4.54 -9.31 13.43
C SER A 105 4.13 -9.35 11.97
N ALA A 106 3.65 -8.21 11.48
CA ALA A 106 3.24 -8.00 10.10
C ALA A 106 3.72 -6.63 9.63
N VAL A 107 3.58 -6.35 8.34
CA VAL A 107 3.93 -5.05 7.76
C VAL A 107 2.79 -4.54 6.90
N ILE A 108 2.59 -3.24 6.97
CA ILE A 108 1.72 -2.51 6.06
C ILE A 108 2.56 -1.67 5.12
N VAL A 109 2.23 -1.72 3.83
CA VAL A 109 2.93 -1.01 2.76
C VAL A 109 1.98 -0.05 2.10
N ALA A 110 2.33 1.23 2.13
CA ALA A 110 1.67 2.26 1.33
C ALA A 110 2.35 2.31 -0.03
N ILE A 111 1.57 2.12 -1.08
CA ILE A 111 2.01 2.19 -2.47
C ILE A 111 1.26 3.34 -3.13
N LEU A 112 1.98 4.32 -3.65
CA LEU A 112 1.41 5.45 -4.38
C LEU A 112 1.76 5.33 -5.86
N SER A 113 0.71 5.34 -6.69
CA SER A 113 0.80 5.34 -8.15
C SER A 113 0.58 6.75 -8.70
N GLU A 114 1.42 7.21 -9.64
CA GLU A 114 1.14 8.48 -10.34
C GLU A 114 -0.04 8.37 -11.31
N ARG A 115 -0.28 7.18 -11.88
CA ARG A 115 -1.42 6.87 -12.77
C ARG A 115 -2.58 6.27 -11.97
N ARG A 116 -3.79 6.35 -12.51
CA ARG A 116 -4.99 5.78 -11.88
C ARG A 116 -4.82 4.26 -11.76
N VAL A 117 -4.67 3.78 -10.53
CA VAL A 117 -4.63 2.36 -10.16
C VAL A 117 -5.48 2.20 -8.91
N GLN A 118 -6.33 1.19 -8.90
CA GLN A 118 -7.25 0.91 -7.80
C GLN A 118 -7.09 -0.49 -7.23
N LEU A 119 -6.71 -1.46 -8.05
CA LEU A 119 -6.43 -2.84 -7.64
C LEU A 119 -5.08 -3.26 -8.21
N LEU A 120 -4.31 -3.94 -7.37
CA LEU A 120 -3.06 -4.58 -7.71
C LEU A 120 -3.31 -6.08 -7.89
N ASP A 121 -2.73 -6.66 -8.94
CA ASP A 121 -2.71 -8.11 -9.15
C ASP A 121 -1.58 -8.74 -8.31
N LEU A 122 -1.76 -8.73 -6.98
CA LEU A 122 -0.71 -9.10 -6.04
C LEU A 122 -0.20 -10.54 -6.31
N PRO A 123 1.09 -10.80 -6.09
CA PRO A 123 1.63 -12.13 -6.31
C PRO A 123 1.05 -13.14 -5.30
N ASP A 124 0.50 -14.24 -5.80
CA ASP A 124 -0.07 -15.32 -4.98
C ASP A 124 0.97 -16.17 -4.25
N ILE A 125 2.26 -16.01 -4.59
CA ILE A 125 3.34 -16.85 -4.06
C ILE A 125 3.71 -16.37 -2.66
N GLN A 126 3.41 -17.21 -1.67
CA GLN A 126 3.87 -17.02 -0.30
C GLN A 126 5.39 -17.19 -0.26
N ARG A 127 6.10 -16.08 -0.10
CA ARG A 127 7.54 -16.04 0.15
C ARG A 127 7.73 -15.65 1.60
N LYS A 128 8.54 -16.43 2.34
CA LYS A 128 9.02 -16.01 3.66
C LYS A 128 9.90 -14.77 3.50
N LEU A 129 9.34 -13.60 3.73
CA LEU A 129 10.04 -12.32 3.70
C LEU A 129 10.71 -12.09 5.06
N GLN A 130 11.99 -11.71 5.05
CA GLN A 130 12.78 -11.61 6.28
C GLN A 130 12.60 -10.27 7.03
N GLY A 131 11.54 -9.52 6.71
CA GLY A 131 11.18 -8.27 7.37
C GLY A 131 10.86 -7.12 6.40
N PRO A 132 10.76 -5.88 6.91
CA PRO A 132 10.29 -4.73 6.13
C PRO A 132 11.15 -4.41 4.91
N ALA A 133 12.47 -4.43 5.03
CA ALA A 133 13.36 -4.08 3.93
C ALA A 133 13.23 -5.06 2.75
N ASP A 134 13.15 -6.36 3.04
CA ASP A 134 12.96 -7.42 2.05
C ASP A 134 11.57 -7.31 1.39
N THR A 135 10.53 -7.08 2.20
CA THR A 135 9.16 -6.86 1.72
C THR A 135 9.08 -5.68 0.76
N LEU A 136 9.70 -4.57 1.14
CA LEU A 136 9.69 -3.34 0.36
C LEU A 136 10.51 -3.48 -0.93
N SER A 137 11.66 -4.16 -0.88
CA SER A 137 12.43 -4.48 -2.08
C SER A 137 11.60 -5.33 -3.04
N TYR A 138 10.95 -6.37 -2.53
CA TYR A 138 10.14 -7.27 -3.34
C TYR A 138 8.95 -6.56 -4.00
N LEU A 139 8.18 -5.78 -3.25
CA LEU A 139 7.04 -5.04 -3.79
C LEU A 139 7.48 -3.93 -4.76
N SER A 140 8.59 -3.25 -4.49
CA SER A 140 9.16 -2.26 -5.42
C SER A 140 9.57 -2.91 -6.74
N ASP A 141 10.21 -4.08 -6.70
CA ASP A 141 10.61 -4.81 -7.89
C ASP A 141 9.39 -5.33 -8.66
N TRP A 142 8.40 -5.88 -7.97
CA TRP A 142 7.16 -6.40 -8.58
C TRP A 142 6.36 -5.28 -9.26
N THR A 143 6.09 -4.18 -8.56
CA THR A 143 5.34 -3.05 -9.12
C THR A 143 6.03 -2.41 -10.32
N SER A 144 7.37 -2.42 -10.38
CA SER A 144 8.12 -1.89 -11.53
C SER A 144 7.82 -2.64 -12.85
N GLN A 145 7.34 -3.88 -12.76
CA GLN A 145 6.98 -4.71 -13.90
C GLN A 145 5.56 -4.42 -14.39
N LEU A 146 4.72 -3.82 -13.55
CA LEU A 146 3.36 -3.47 -13.92
C LEU A 146 3.34 -2.43 -15.03
N ARG A 147 2.36 -2.56 -15.91
CA ARG A 147 2.07 -1.57 -16.94
C ARG A 147 0.62 -1.14 -16.82
N ILE A 148 0.41 0.17 -16.83
CA ILE A 148 -0.90 0.75 -16.58
C ILE A 148 -1.46 1.25 -17.91
N PRO A 149 -2.70 0.88 -18.28
CA PRO A 149 -3.36 1.39 -19.47
C PRO A 149 -3.41 2.92 -19.47
N ASP A 150 -3.18 3.54 -20.62
CA ASP A 150 -3.51 4.95 -20.81
C ASP A 150 -5.03 5.16 -20.89
N SER A 151 -5.47 6.38 -20.60
CA SER A 151 -6.89 6.71 -20.46
C SER A 151 -7.67 6.72 -21.78
N GLY A 152 -7.05 6.45 -22.92
CA GLY A 152 -7.69 6.65 -24.24
C GLY A 152 -7.11 5.89 -25.43
N GLY A 153 -6.01 5.16 -25.29
CA GLY A 153 -5.31 4.51 -26.41
C GLY A 153 -5.03 3.01 -26.22
N GLY A 154 -5.40 2.42 -25.07
CA GLY A 154 -5.12 1.02 -24.73
C GLY A 154 -3.62 0.72 -24.56
N ARG A 155 -2.74 1.73 -24.57
CA ARG A 155 -1.30 1.52 -24.47
C ARG A 155 -0.92 1.25 -23.02
N LEU A 156 -0.11 0.22 -22.82
CA LEU A 156 0.43 -0.16 -21.52
C LEU A 156 1.71 0.64 -21.24
N LEU A 157 1.64 1.57 -20.29
CA LEU A 157 2.72 2.50 -19.98
C LEU A 157 3.39 2.16 -18.64
N PRO A 158 4.68 2.50 -18.46
CA PRO A 158 5.31 2.46 -17.15
C PRO A 158 4.63 3.46 -16.20
N ASN A 159 4.86 3.27 -14.90
CA ASN A 159 4.28 4.08 -13.84
C ASN A 159 5.36 4.36 -12.79
N ASN A 160 5.44 5.60 -12.31
CA ASN A 160 6.25 5.91 -11.15
C ASN A 160 5.50 5.51 -9.88
N TRP A 161 6.14 4.63 -9.12
CA TRP A 161 5.65 4.16 -7.84
C TRP A 161 6.42 4.86 -6.70
N SER A 162 5.74 5.09 -5.58
CA SER A 162 6.38 5.56 -4.35
C SER A 162 5.89 4.78 -3.14
N PHE A 163 6.78 4.53 -2.18
CA PHE A 163 6.50 3.62 -1.07
C PHE A 163 6.84 4.20 0.30
N ASP A 164 6.05 3.81 1.31
CA ASP A 164 6.49 3.76 2.71
C ASP A 164 6.02 2.44 3.34
N ILE A 165 6.74 1.97 4.35
CA ILE A 165 6.45 0.71 5.04
C ILE A 165 6.49 0.91 6.55
N LYS A 166 5.56 0.27 7.26
CA LYS A 166 5.54 0.23 8.72
C LYS A 166 5.31 -1.20 9.20
N SER A 167 6.13 -1.63 10.16
CA SER A 167 5.85 -2.84 10.91
C SER A 167 4.78 -2.57 11.96
N TYR A 168 3.97 -3.60 12.23
CA TYR A 168 3.10 -3.63 13.39
C TYR A 168 3.11 -5.01 14.05
N SER A 169 2.64 -5.06 15.29
CA SER A 169 2.52 -6.28 16.06
C SER A 169 1.11 -6.45 16.59
N ILE A 170 0.54 -7.63 16.37
CA ILE A 170 -0.74 -8.07 16.90
C ILE A 170 -0.49 -8.80 18.22
N LYS A 171 -1.20 -8.38 19.28
CA LYS A 171 -1.16 -8.98 20.61
C LYS A 171 -2.51 -9.56 21.03
#